data_AF-A0A8J7WR95-F1
#
_entry.id   AF-A0A8J7WR95-F1
#
_cell.length_a   1.000
_cell.length_b   1.000
_cell.length_c   1.000
_cell.angle_alpha   90.00
_cell.angle_beta   90.00
_cell.angle_gamma   90.00
#
_symmetry.space_group_name_H-M   'P 1'
#
loop_
_entity.id
_entity.type
_entity.pdbx_description
1 polymer ?
#
loop_
_entity_poly.entity_id
_entity_poly.type
_entity_poly.pdbx_seq_one_letter_code
_entity_poly.pdbx_strand_id
1 'polypeptide(L)'
;MATTMNGTVFKRCGCTETIPLPDGTTRRRQLGRACPQLTYADGRWAREHGTWRLQLEIPFNDGGPREHLRAGYPTETQTRDALTTIISLLRLADTTDEPDTQRRAITALIRERLANKTPLPDEDEIRKRLTLGQAVDNPLTLGQYLTEWLTTKADLAGGT
;
A
#
# COMPACT_ATOMS: atom_id res chain seq x y z
N MET A 1 1.70 -24.04 -2.99
CA MET A 1 2.13 -23.66 -1.62
C MET A 1 1.60 -22.26 -1.36
N ALA A 2 0.96 -22.00 -0.21
CA ALA A 2 0.40 -20.68 0.07
C ALA A 2 1.51 -19.63 0.13
N THR A 3 1.33 -18.51 -0.54
CA THR A 3 2.35 -17.48 -0.64
C THR A 3 2.48 -16.75 0.70
N THR A 4 3.67 -16.70 1.30
CA THR A 4 3.87 -16.02 2.59
C THR A 4 3.95 -14.51 2.37
N MET A 5 2.98 -13.78 2.93
CA MET A 5 2.90 -12.33 2.86
C MET A 5 3.42 -11.68 4.15
N ASN A 6 4.41 -10.80 4.02
CA ASN A 6 5.03 -10.11 5.16
C ASN A 6 4.43 -8.70 5.32
N GLY A 7 3.54 -8.57 6.30
CA GLY A 7 2.91 -7.31 6.69
C GLY A 7 3.50 -6.73 7.97
N THR A 8 3.63 -5.41 8.04
CA THR A 8 4.06 -4.69 9.24
C THR A 8 3.07 -3.59 9.58
N VAL A 9 2.75 -3.45 10.88
CA VAL A 9 1.96 -2.35 11.43
C VAL A 9 2.87 -1.52 12.32
N PHE A 10 2.90 -0.20 12.11
CA PHE A 10 3.75 0.71 12.85
C PHE A 10 3.14 2.10 12.92
N LYS A 11 3.61 2.91 13.88
CA LYS A 11 3.24 4.32 13.97
C LYS A 11 4.25 5.18 13.24
N ARG A 12 3.77 6.16 12.47
CA ARG A 12 4.63 7.16 11.81
C ARG A 12 4.29 8.56 12.32
N CYS A 13 5.31 9.28 12.75
CA CYS A 13 5.24 10.68 13.09
C CYS A 13 5.55 11.57 11.86
N GLY A 14 4.91 12.73 11.77
CA GLY A 14 5.20 13.78 10.78
C GLY A 14 6.13 14.90 11.26
N CYS A 15 6.48 14.96 12.56
CA CYS A 15 7.30 16.02 13.14
C CYS A 15 8.65 16.16 12.44
N THR A 16 9.05 17.42 12.30
CA THR A 16 10.36 17.79 11.76
C THR A 16 11.14 18.58 12.77
N GLU A 17 12.45 18.41 12.73
CA GLU A 17 13.42 19.29 13.39
C GLU A 17 14.09 20.18 12.35
N THR A 18 14.48 21.39 12.78
CA THR A 18 15.23 22.33 11.97
C THR A 18 16.71 22.15 12.27
N ILE A 19 17.50 21.84 11.23
CA ILE A 19 18.94 21.60 11.33
C ILE A 19 19.67 22.76 10.65
N PRO A 20 20.60 23.46 11.34
CA PRO A 20 21.45 24.45 10.71
C PRO A 20 22.49 23.79 9.79
N LEU A 21 22.75 24.41 8.65
CA LEU A 21 23.73 23.98 7.67
C LEU A 21 25.00 24.87 7.74
N PRO A 22 26.16 24.37 7.28
CA PRO A 22 27.43 25.11 7.36
C PRO A 22 27.45 26.43 6.58
N ASP A 23 26.57 26.58 5.60
CA ASP A 23 26.39 27.78 4.77
C ASP A 23 25.48 28.85 5.42
N GLY A 24 25.07 28.64 6.68
CA GLY A 24 24.18 29.55 7.42
C GLY A 24 22.70 29.35 7.12
N THR A 25 22.34 28.40 6.25
CA THR A 25 20.93 28.07 5.95
C THR A 25 20.38 27.04 6.93
N THR A 26 19.08 26.74 6.85
CA THR A 26 18.44 25.70 7.66
C THR A 26 17.69 24.71 6.80
N ARG A 27 17.67 23.43 7.20
CA ARG A 27 16.84 22.39 6.58
C ARG A 27 15.90 21.75 7.59
N ARG A 28 14.75 21.27 7.11
CA ARG A 28 13.85 20.45 7.92
C ARG A 28 14.17 18.97 7.74
N ARG A 29 14.37 18.23 8.82
CA ARG A 29 14.53 16.76 8.83
C ARG A 29 13.36 16.13 9.56
N GLN A 30 12.77 15.06 9.04
CA GLN A 30 11.73 14.31 9.77
C GLN A 30 12.36 13.51 10.91
N LEU A 31 11.78 13.59 12.11
CA LEU A 31 12.22 12.82 13.28
C LEU A 31 11.86 11.33 13.15
N GLY A 32 10.73 11.02 12.51
CA GLY A 32 10.26 9.65 12.33
C GLY A 32 10.08 8.92 13.66
N ARG A 33 10.75 7.78 13.84
CA ARG A 33 10.70 6.98 15.07
C ARG A 33 11.43 7.61 16.26
N ALA A 34 12.36 8.53 16.02
CA ALA A 34 13.07 9.24 17.08
C ALA A 34 12.24 10.38 17.70
N CYS A 35 11.00 10.58 17.24
CA CYS A 35 10.14 11.61 17.78
C CYS A 35 9.78 11.29 19.25
N PRO A 36 10.13 12.16 20.22
CA PRO A 36 9.89 11.90 21.63
C PRO A 36 8.39 11.92 21.98
N GLN A 37 7.55 12.52 21.13
CA GLN A 37 6.09 12.53 21.31
C GLN A 37 5.43 11.25 20.79
N LEU A 38 6.16 10.37 20.09
CA LEU A 38 5.57 9.18 19.47
C LEU A 38 5.29 8.06 20.49
N THR A 39 6.04 8.03 21.58
CA THR A 39 5.87 7.10 22.70
C THR A 39 5.80 7.87 24.01
N TYR A 40 4.98 7.40 24.95
CA TYR A 40 5.01 7.86 26.33
C TYR A 40 6.33 7.44 27.00
N ALA A 41 6.61 8.01 28.18
CA ALA A 41 7.80 7.68 28.97
C ALA A 41 7.91 6.19 29.34
N ASP A 42 6.78 5.49 29.41
CA ASP A 42 6.70 4.04 29.67
C ASP A 42 6.90 3.16 28.42
N GLY A 43 7.22 3.76 27.27
CA GLY A 43 7.47 3.06 26.01
C GLY A 43 6.22 2.68 25.21
N ARG A 44 5.01 2.93 25.73
CA ARG A 44 3.77 2.70 24.96
C ARG A 44 3.60 3.77 23.89
N TRP A 45 2.97 3.42 22.77
CA TRP A 45 2.67 4.39 21.71
C TRP A 45 1.73 5.49 22.23
N ALA A 46 2.10 6.76 22.00
CA ALA A 46 1.30 7.91 22.37
C ALA A 46 0.00 7.90 21.57
N ARG A 47 -1.17 7.99 22.20
CA ARG A 47 -2.46 7.91 21.46
C ARG A 47 -2.68 9.11 20.55
N GLU A 48 -2.35 10.29 21.06
CA GLU A 48 -2.62 11.60 20.45
C GLU A 48 -1.59 12.01 19.38
N HIS A 49 -0.52 11.23 19.20
CA HIS A 49 0.59 11.62 18.34
C HIS A 49 0.95 10.59 17.28
N GLY A 50 1.09 11.04 16.04
CA GLY A 50 1.39 10.19 14.88
C GLY A 50 0.17 9.41 14.37
N THR A 51 0.34 8.74 13.24
CA THR A 51 -0.73 7.95 12.58
C THR A 51 -0.30 6.50 12.47
N TRP A 52 -1.23 5.57 12.67
CA TRP A 52 -0.99 4.16 12.43
C TRP A 52 -0.93 3.87 10.93
N ARG A 53 0.04 3.06 10.54
CA ARG A 53 0.26 2.68 9.14
C ARG A 53 0.55 1.20 9.03
N LEU A 54 0.15 0.65 7.89
CA LEU A 54 0.57 -0.66 7.45
C LEU A 54 1.49 -0.55 6.24
N GLN A 55 2.39 -1.51 6.13
CA GLN A 55 3.13 -1.80 4.91
C GLN A 55 3.11 -3.31 4.70
N LEU A 56 2.66 -3.74 3.53
CA LEU A 56 2.57 -5.13 3.12
C LEU A 56 3.44 -5.33 1.88
N GLU A 57 4.33 -6.31 1.92
CA GLU A 57 4.98 -6.83 0.71
C GLU A 57 4.04 -7.82 0.02
N ILE A 58 3.82 -7.60 -1.27
CA ILE A 58 3.00 -8.45 -2.13
C ILE A 58 3.97 -9.32 -2.95
N PRO A 59 4.07 -10.62 -2.64
CA PRO A 59 4.89 -11.55 -3.39
C PRO A 59 4.22 -11.89 -4.72
N PHE A 60 5.01 -12.08 -5.77
CA PHE A 60 4.61 -12.66 -7.06
C PHE A 60 5.48 -13.87 -7.36
N ASN A 61 4.91 -14.88 -8.01
CA ASN A 61 5.59 -16.13 -8.35
C ASN A 61 6.42 -15.99 -9.65
N ASP A 62 6.10 -15.01 -10.49
CA ASP A 62 6.75 -14.66 -11.75
C ASP A 62 8.17 -14.07 -11.60
N GLY A 63 8.64 -13.89 -10.36
CA GLY A 63 9.96 -13.29 -10.08
C GLY A 63 10.03 -11.79 -10.43
N GLY A 64 8.88 -11.15 -10.70
CA GLY A 64 8.79 -9.73 -10.96
C GLY A 64 9.16 -8.86 -9.76
N PRO A 65 9.20 -7.53 -9.95
CA PRO A 65 9.51 -6.60 -8.86
C PRO A 65 8.48 -6.77 -7.73
N ARG A 66 9.00 -6.86 -6.49
CA ARG A 66 8.16 -6.86 -5.29
C ARG A 66 7.34 -5.58 -5.24
N GLU A 67 6.03 -5.72 -5.16
CA GLU A 67 5.15 -4.58 -4.93
C GLU A 67 4.91 -4.38 -3.44
N HIS A 68 4.72 -3.12 -3.04
CA HIS A 68 4.40 -2.77 -1.66
C HIS A 68 3.06 -2.05 -1.61
N LEU A 69 2.21 -2.47 -0.69
CA LEU A 69 0.97 -1.79 -0.36
C LEU A 69 1.14 -1.04 0.96
N ARG A 70 0.72 0.22 0.99
CA ARG A 70 0.82 1.10 2.15
C ARG A 70 -0.52 1.78 2.40
N ALA A 71 -0.96 1.78 3.65
CA ALA A 71 -2.18 2.47 4.07
C ALA A 71 -2.02 3.06 5.47
N GLY A 72 -2.90 3.98 5.86
CA GLY A 72 -2.90 4.59 7.19
C GLY A 72 -4.30 4.65 7.79
N TYR A 73 -4.39 4.41 9.09
CA TYR A 73 -5.65 4.43 9.85
C TYR A 73 -5.52 5.20 11.16
N PRO A 74 -6.64 5.67 11.72
CA PRO A 74 -6.68 6.34 13.03
C PRO A 74 -6.18 5.47 14.19
N THR A 75 -6.50 4.18 14.20
CA THR A 75 -6.18 3.29 15.33
C THR A 75 -5.35 2.08 14.91
N GLU A 76 -4.66 1.50 15.89
CA GLU A 76 -3.88 0.29 15.69
C GLU A 76 -4.76 -0.89 15.27
N THR A 77 -5.91 -1.05 15.95
CA THR A 77 -6.90 -2.08 15.66
C THR A 77 -7.39 -1.98 14.22
N GLN A 78 -7.84 -0.80 13.79
CA GLN A 78 -8.28 -0.60 12.40
C GLN A 78 -7.18 -0.93 11.39
N THR A 79 -5.92 -0.62 11.72
CA THR A 79 -4.77 -0.93 10.85
C THR A 79 -4.53 -2.44 10.76
N ARG A 80 -4.65 -3.16 11.88
CA ARG A 80 -4.50 -4.63 11.93
C ARG A 80 -5.65 -5.35 11.23
N ASP A 81 -6.88 -4.87 11.43
CA ASP A 81 -8.07 -5.43 10.79
C ASP A 81 -7.95 -5.26 9.28
N ALA A 82 -7.61 -4.05 8.82
CA ALA A 82 -7.37 -3.79 7.40
C ALA A 82 -6.25 -4.66 6.82
N LEU A 83 -5.12 -4.82 7.54
CA LEU A 83 -4.04 -5.69 7.09
C LEU A 83 -4.53 -7.15 6.94
N THR A 84 -5.32 -7.63 7.88
CA THR A 84 -5.89 -8.99 7.87
C THR A 84 -6.83 -9.17 6.68
N THR A 85 -7.75 -8.22 6.46
CA THR A 85 -8.65 -8.22 5.29
C THR A 85 -7.88 -8.22 3.98
N ILE A 86 -6.88 -7.33 3.83
CA ILE A 86 -6.05 -7.25 2.62
C ILE A 86 -5.34 -8.58 2.35
N ILE A 87 -4.76 -9.20 3.37
CA ILE A 87 -4.11 -10.52 3.25
C ILE A 87 -5.12 -11.59 2.82
N SER A 88 -6.33 -11.59 3.38
CA SER A 88 -7.38 -12.55 3.01
C SER A 88 -7.77 -12.41 1.54
N LEU A 89 -8.02 -11.18 1.09
CA LEU A 89 -8.34 -10.87 -0.29
C LEU A 89 -7.23 -11.33 -1.25
N LEU A 90 -5.96 -11.04 -0.94
CA LEU A 90 -4.83 -11.44 -1.79
C LEU A 90 -4.65 -12.97 -1.84
N ARG A 91 -5.04 -13.71 -0.80
CA ARG A 91 -5.00 -15.17 -0.79
C ARG A 91 -6.02 -15.81 -1.74
N LEU A 92 -7.11 -15.11 -2.08
CA LEU A 92 -8.06 -15.61 -3.07
C LEU A 92 -7.42 -15.83 -4.45
N ALA A 93 -6.37 -15.08 -4.78
CA ALA A 93 -5.65 -15.28 -6.03
C ALA A 93 -4.97 -16.67 -6.10
N ASP A 94 -4.53 -17.21 -4.96
CA ASP A 94 -3.84 -18.50 -4.89
C ASP A 94 -4.77 -19.68 -5.26
N THR A 95 -6.09 -19.48 -5.31
CA THR A 95 -7.07 -20.52 -5.69
C THR A 95 -7.42 -20.53 -7.18
N THR A 96 -6.75 -19.71 -7.98
CA THR A 96 -7.02 -19.54 -9.42
C THR A 96 -5.92 -20.15 -10.28
N ASP A 97 -6.21 -20.43 -11.55
CA ASP A 97 -5.22 -20.98 -12.49
C ASP A 97 -4.08 -19.97 -12.82
N GLU A 98 -4.36 -18.67 -12.71
CA GLU A 98 -3.42 -17.57 -12.98
C GLU A 98 -3.21 -16.69 -11.73
N PRO A 99 -2.53 -17.20 -10.68
CA PRO A 99 -2.49 -16.55 -9.38
C PRO A 99 -1.84 -15.17 -9.40
N ASP A 100 -0.79 -14.95 -10.19
CA ASP A 100 -0.13 -13.64 -10.22
C ASP A 100 -0.95 -12.58 -10.94
N THR A 101 -1.61 -12.94 -12.06
CA THR A 101 -2.53 -12.05 -12.78
C THR A 101 -3.66 -11.60 -11.86
N GLN A 102 -4.29 -12.54 -11.15
CA GLN A 102 -5.38 -12.22 -10.23
C GLN A 102 -4.89 -11.44 -9.00
N ARG A 103 -3.70 -11.74 -8.48
CA ARG A 103 -3.11 -10.99 -7.37
C ARG A 103 -2.83 -9.53 -7.76
N ARG A 104 -2.38 -9.27 -9.00
CA ARG A 104 -2.22 -7.91 -9.54
C ARG A 104 -3.56 -7.19 -9.64
N ALA A 105 -4.60 -7.84 -10.17
CA ALA A 105 -5.94 -7.26 -10.27
C ALA A 105 -6.53 -6.91 -8.89
N ILE A 106 -6.45 -7.82 -7.92
CA ILE A 106 -6.88 -7.59 -6.53
C ILE A 106 -6.07 -6.44 -5.91
N THR A 107 -4.75 -6.39 -6.13
CA THR A 107 -3.89 -5.31 -5.64
C THR A 107 -4.31 -3.95 -6.21
N ALA A 108 -4.60 -3.87 -7.50
CA ALA A 108 -5.05 -2.65 -8.17
C ALA A 108 -6.38 -2.17 -7.58
N LEU A 109 -7.36 -3.08 -7.41
CA LEU A 109 -8.64 -2.77 -6.77
C LEU A 109 -8.46 -2.25 -5.34
N ILE A 110 -7.63 -2.90 -4.52
CA ILE A 110 -7.39 -2.45 -3.15
C ILE A 110 -6.75 -1.05 -3.15
N ARG A 111 -5.78 -0.77 -4.03
CA ARG A 111 -5.17 0.56 -4.14
C ARG A 111 -6.21 1.63 -4.48
N GLU A 112 -7.10 1.35 -5.43
CA GLU A 112 -8.19 2.26 -5.79
C GLU A 112 -9.10 2.53 -4.57
N ARG A 113 -9.52 1.48 -3.86
CA ARG A 113 -10.40 1.63 -2.68
C ARG A 113 -9.74 2.46 -1.58
N LEU A 114 -8.47 2.20 -1.30
CA LEU A 114 -7.69 2.94 -0.31
C LEU A 114 -7.47 4.41 -0.71
N ALA A 115 -7.20 4.69 -1.99
CA ALA A 115 -7.04 6.05 -2.50
C ALA A 115 -8.35 6.85 -2.37
N ASN A 116 -9.48 6.22 -2.68
CA ASN A 116 -10.80 6.83 -2.63
C ASN A 116 -11.42 6.81 -1.22
N LYS A 117 -10.75 6.23 -0.22
CA LYS A 117 -11.26 6.03 1.15
C LYS A 117 -12.61 5.30 1.19
N THR A 118 -12.81 4.39 0.26
CA THR A 118 -14.01 3.53 0.18
C THR A 118 -13.74 2.20 0.90
N PRO A 119 -14.79 1.51 1.40
CA PRO A 119 -14.60 0.22 2.06
C PRO A 119 -13.91 -0.78 1.13
N LEU A 120 -13.08 -1.64 1.73
CA LEU A 120 -12.49 -2.78 1.03
C LEU A 120 -13.62 -3.72 0.56
N PRO A 121 -13.44 -4.40 -0.59
CA PRO A 121 -14.45 -5.33 -1.08
C PRO A 121 -14.58 -6.53 -0.14
N ASP A 122 -15.75 -7.17 -0.17
CA ASP A 122 -16.02 -8.38 0.58
C ASP A 122 -15.32 -9.61 -0.06
N GLU A 123 -14.91 -10.56 0.77
CA GLU A 123 -14.21 -11.76 0.30
C GLU A 123 -15.09 -12.62 -0.60
N ASP A 124 -16.38 -12.77 -0.28
CA ASP A 124 -17.32 -13.57 -1.07
C ASP A 124 -17.61 -12.91 -2.42
N GLU A 125 -17.64 -11.57 -2.47
CA GLU A 125 -17.80 -10.81 -3.72
C GLU A 125 -16.64 -11.07 -4.68
N ILE A 126 -15.41 -10.98 -4.18
CA ILE A 126 -14.20 -11.22 -4.99
C ILE A 126 -14.12 -12.69 -5.40
N ARG A 127 -14.38 -13.62 -4.48
CA ARG A 127 -14.41 -15.05 -4.79
C ARG A 127 -15.41 -15.35 -5.88
N LYS A 128 -16.61 -14.79 -5.82
CA LYS A 128 -17.65 -14.96 -6.85
C LYS A 128 -17.19 -14.42 -8.21
N ARG A 129 -16.57 -13.24 -8.27
CA ARG A 129 -16.04 -12.68 -9.52
C ARG A 129 -14.97 -13.58 -10.14
N LEU A 130 -14.04 -14.06 -9.32
CA LEU A 130 -12.98 -15.00 -9.74
C LEU A 130 -13.57 -16.30 -10.30
N THR A 131 -14.52 -16.92 -9.59
CA THR A 131 -15.18 -18.16 -10.06
C THR A 131 -15.94 -17.96 -11.37
N LEU A 132 -16.53 -16.79 -11.58
CA LEU A 132 -17.27 -16.44 -12.80
C LEU A 132 -16.36 -15.95 -13.94
N GLY A 133 -15.04 -15.88 -13.74
CA GLY A 133 -14.09 -15.34 -14.73
C GLY A 133 -14.31 -13.84 -15.02
N GLN A 134 -14.96 -13.12 -14.12
CA GLN A 134 -15.17 -11.68 -14.26
C GLN A 134 -13.92 -10.93 -13.83
N ALA A 135 -13.63 -9.80 -14.50
CA ALA A 135 -12.57 -8.90 -14.09
C ALA A 135 -12.78 -8.45 -12.64
N VAL A 136 -11.75 -8.61 -11.82
CA VAL A 136 -11.78 -8.22 -10.40
C VAL A 136 -11.46 -6.74 -10.25
N ASP A 137 -10.55 -6.25 -11.08
CA ASP A 137 -10.22 -4.84 -11.21
C ASP A 137 -11.30 -4.08 -11.98
N ASN A 138 -11.36 -2.77 -11.73
CA ASN A 138 -11.99 -1.85 -12.66
C ASN A 138 -10.98 -1.71 -13.81
N PRO A 139 -11.22 -2.28 -15.00
CA PRO A 139 -10.19 -2.43 -16.01
C PRO A 139 -9.63 -1.05 -16.32
N LEU A 140 -8.32 -0.86 -16.07
CA LEU A 140 -7.60 0.35 -16.46
C LEU A 140 -7.93 0.59 -17.93
N THR A 141 -8.63 1.68 -18.21
CA THR A 141 -9.04 1.94 -19.60
C THR A 141 -7.76 2.07 -20.44
N LEU A 142 -7.79 1.63 -21.70
CA LEU A 142 -6.63 1.71 -22.60
C LEU A 142 -6.01 3.13 -22.61
N GLY A 143 -6.84 4.18 -22.46
CA GLY A 143 -6.38 5.57 -22.34
C GLY A 143 -5.62 5.87 -21.04
N GLN A 144 -6.03 5.32 -19.90
CA GLN A 144 -5.30 5.45 -18.64
C GLN A 144 -3.98 4.68 -18.68
N TYR A 145 -3.97 3.47 -19.26
CA TYR A 145 -2.76 2.69 -19.48
C TYR A 145 -1.76 3.41 -20.40
N LEU A 146 -2.23 3.94 -21.55
CA LEU A 146 -1.39 4.74 -22.45
C LEU A 146 -0.83 5.97 -21.76
N THR A 147 -1.61 6.64 -20.91
CA THR A 147 -1.17 7.82 -20.17
C THR A 147 -0.07 7.48 -19.17
N GLU A 148 -0.26 6.44 -18.37
CA GLU A 148 0.74 5.97 -17.40
C GLU A 148 2.03 5.47 -18.10
N TRP A 149 1.87 4.72 -19.20
CA TRP A 149 2.98 4.27 -20.02
C TRP A 149 3.76 5.43 -20.64
N LEU A 150 3.08 6.45 -21.18
CA LEU A 150 3.70 7.67 -21.70
C LEU A 150 4.44 8.45 -20.60
N THR A 151 3.88 8.56 -19.40
CA THR A 151 4.59 9.20 -18.27
C THR A 151 5.84 8.43 -17.84
N THR A 152 5.87 7.13 -18.05
CA THR A 152 7.03 6.26 -17.79
C THR A 152 8.04 6.30 -18.95
N LYS A 153 7.60 6.68 -20.16
CA LYS A 153 8.41 6.78 -21.40
C LYS A 153 8.55 8.23 -21.87
N ALA A 154 8.89 9.14 -20.95
CA ALA A 154 9.08 10.57 -21.23
C ALA A 154 10.15 10.89 -22.30
N ASP A 155 11.02 9.93 -22.65
CA ASP A 155 12.09 10.06 -23.67
C ASP A 155 11.61 9.89 -25.12
N LEU A 156 10.34 9.53 -25.35
CA LEU A 156 9.77 9.39 -26.70
C LEU A 156 9.41 10.74 -27.36
N ALA A 157 9.49 11.86 -26.62
CA ALA A 157 9.11 13.19 -27.09
C ALA A 157 10.15 13.87 -28.01
N GLY A 158 11.32 13.25 -28.24
CA GLY A 158 12.43 13.85 -28.98
C GLY A 158 12.43 13.66 -30.50
N GLY A 159 11.37 13.11 -31.10
CA GLY A 159 11.34 12.74 -32.51
C GLY A 159 10.18 13.37 -33.29
N THR A 160 10.26 14.67 -33.57
CA THR A 160 9.48 15.34 -34.63
C THR A 160 10.37 16.28 -35.40
#